data_AF-G0TV32-F1
#
_entry.id   AF-G0TV32-F1
#
_cell.length_a   1.000
_cell.length_b   1.000
_cell.length_c   1.000
_cell.angle_alpha   90.00
_cell.angle_beta   90.00
_cell.angle_gamma   90.00
#
_symmetry.space_group_name_H-M   'P 1'
#
loop_
_entity.id
_entity.type
_entity.pdbx_description
1 polymer ?
#
loop_
_entity_poly.entity_id
_entity_poly.type
_entity_poly.pdbx_seq_one_letter_code
_entity_poly.pdbx_strand_id
1 'polypeptide(L)'
;MVVLKGGGSTYNVGNGRQMPWEEVPSTFKEGLKQQREVAECVNLRAEAQACIEELGFWAPDCVKATELFHMCQSVQLTSALPQKKAES
;
A
#
# COMPACT_ATOMS: atom_id res chain seq x y z
N MET A 1 0.69 3.16 -1.43
CA MET A 1 -0.46 2.99 -2.35
C MET A 1 -1.06 4.37 -2.56
N VAL A 2 -0.84 5.01 -3.71
CA VAL A 2 -1.26 6.40 -3.94
C VAL A 2 -2.50 6.38 -4.81
N VAL A 3 -3.64 6.77 -4.23
CA VAL A 3 -4.90 6.98 -4.94
C VAL A 3 -4.99 8.48 -5.23
N LEU A 4 -4.88 8.88 -6.50
CA LEU A 4 -5.12 10.26 -6.91
C LEU A 4 -6.58 10.40 -7.31
N LYS A 5 -7.36 11.14 -6.50
CA LYS A 5 -8.73 11.54 -6.83
C LYS A 5 -8.69 12.61 -7.92
N GLY A 6 -9.05 12.23 -9.13
CA GLY A 6 -9.39 13.12 -10.23
C GLY A 6 -10.25 12.39 -11.25
N GLY A 7 -11.56 12.63 -11.21
CA GLY A 7 -12.48 12.22 -12.28
C GLY A 7 -12.65 10.72 -12.52
N GLY A 8 -13.33 10.02 -11.62
CA GLY A 8 -14.09 8.79 -11.95
C GLY A 8 -13.33 7.50 -12.30
N SER A 9 -12.00 7.51 -12.42
CA SER A 9 -11.24 6.34 -12.85
C SER A 9 -10.14 5.95 -11.86
N THR A 10 -10.20 4.71 -11.35
CA THR A 10 -9.18 4.11 -10.49
C THR A 10 -8.04 3.54 -11.35
N TYR A 11 -6.82 4.06 -11.20
CA TYR A 11 -5.63 3.54 -11.87
C TYR A 11 -4.65 2.94 -10.85
N ASN A 12 -4.04 1.79 -11.19
CA ASN A 12 -2.91 1.22 -10.45
C ASN A 12 -1.59 1.55 -11.18
N VAL A 13 -0.57 1.96 -10.43
CA VAL A 13 0.74 2.39 -10.97
C VAL A 13 1.72 1.21 -10.97
N GLY A 14 2.19 0.81 -12.15
CA GLY A 14 3.33 -0.10 -12.33
C GLY A 14 4.22 0.35 -13.49
N ASN A 15 5.55 0.35 -13.31
CA ASN A 15 6.58 0.78 -14.30
C ASN A 15 6.35 2.16 -14.95
N GLY A 16 5.82 3.13 -14.19
CA GLY A 16 5.71 4.52 -14.66
C GLY A 16 4.67 4.75 -15.76
N ARG A 17 3.79 3.79 -16.05
CA ARG A 17 2.63 3.95 -16.94
C ARG A 17 1.34 3.64 -16.21
N GLN A 18 0.33 4.49 -16.39
CA GLN A 18 -1.04 4.20 -15.99
C GLN A 18 -1.65 3.26 -17.03
N MET A 19 -2.28 2.17 -16.59
CA MET A 19 -2.91 1.17 -17.46
C MET A 19 -4.38 1.00 -17.05
N PRO A 20 -5.31 0.87 -18.02
CA PRO A 20 -6.70 0.51 -17.73
C PRO A 20 -6.77 -0.82 -16.96
N TRP A 21 -7.70 -0.94 -16.01
CA TRP A 21 -7.81 -2.12 -15.17
C TRP A 21 -8.05 -3.40 -15.98
N GLU A 22 -8.79 -3.28 -17.08
CA GLU A 22 -9.11 -4.36 -18.01
C GLU A 22 -7.84 -4.96 -18.63
N GLU A 23 -6.84 -4.12 -18.93
CA GLU A 23 -5.56 -4.48 -19.55
C GLU A 23 -4.53 -5.05 -18.55
N VAL A 24 -4.77 -4.91 -17.24
CA VAL A 24 -3.88 -5.46 -16.21
C VAL A 24 -3.85 -7.01 -16.31
N PRO A 25 -2.66 -7.64 -16.33
CA PRO A 25 -2.52 -9.09 -16.44
C PRO A 25 -3.34 -9.86 -15.40
N SER A 26 -3.98 -10.96 -15.81
CA SER A 26 -4.80 -11.81 -14.94
C SER A 26 -4.02 -12.32 -13.72
N THR A 27 -2.75 -12.70 -13.92
CA THR A 27 -1.84 -13.13 -12.85
C THR A 27 -1.63 -12.07 -11.78
N PHE A 28 -1.57 -10.79 -12.16
CA PHE A 28 -1.48 -9.68 -11.22
C PHE A 28 -2.78 -9.49 -10.45
N LYS A 29 -3.94 -9.58 -11.14
CA LYS A 29 -5.28 -9.50 -10.51
C LYS A 29 -5.48 -10.63 -9.49
N GLU A 30 -5.01 -11.83 -9.81
CA GLU A 30 -5.04 -12.98 -8.90
C GLU A 30 -4.09 -12.78 -7.71
N GLY A 31 -2.87 -12.28 -7.96
CA GLY A 31 -1.92 -11.94 -6.90
C GLY A 31 -2.48 -10.90 -5.92
N LEU A 32 -3.20 -9.89 -6.42
CA LEU A 32 -3.90 -8.91 -5.58
C LEU A 32 -4.95 -9.55 -4.68
N LYS A 33 -5.71 -10.55 -5.16
CA LYS A 33 -6.68 -11.28 -4.31
C LYS A 33 -5.99 -12.09 -3.20
N GLN A 34 -4.74 -12.46 -3.40
CA GLN A 34 -3.94 -13.21 -2.43
C GLN A 34 -3.20 -12.29 -1.45
N GLN A 35 -3.11 -10.99 -1.74
CA GLN A 35 -2.55 -10.02 -0.80
C GLN A 35 -3.45 -9.95 0.42
N ARG A 36 -2.91 -10.40 1.55
CA ARG A 36 -3.53 -10.19 2.86
C ARG A 36 -3.11 -8.84 3.39
N GLU A 37 -4.10 -8.05 3.79
CA GLU A 37 -3.83 -6.89 4.63
C GLU A 37 -3.30 -7.36 5.98
N VAL A 38 -2.31 -6.63 6.48
CA VAL A 38 -1.81 -6.76 7.84
C VAL A 38 -2.83 -6.08 8.75
N ALA A 39 -3.70 -6.87 9.37
CA ALA A 39 -4.85 -6.39 10.15
C ALA A 39 -4.45 -5.37 11.22
N GLU A 40 -3.28 -5.57 11.84
CA GLU A 40 -2.70 -4.73 12.87
C GLU A 40 -2.37 -3.31 12.37
N CYS A 41 -2.18 -3.13 11.07
CA CYS A 41 -1.79 -1.85 10.45
C CYS A 41 -2.95 -1.17 9.71
N VAL A 42 -4.14 -1.78 9.64
CA VAL A 42 -5.28 -1.26 8.86
C VAL A 42 -5.74 0.09 9.37
N ASN A 43 -5.79 0.30 10.69
CA ASN A 43 -6.22 1.57 11.27
C ASN A 43 -5.26 2.71 10.91
N LEU A 44 -3.94 2.47 10.97
CA LEU A 44 -2.92 3.45 10.58
C LEU A 44 -3.02 3.82 9.09
N ARG A 45 -3.40 2.84 8.24
CA ARG A 45 -3.68 3.12 6.84
C ARG A 45 -4.89 4.04 6.68
N ALA A 46 -5.98 3.75 7.38
CA ALA A 46 -7.21 4.54 7.32
C ALA A 46 -6.96 5.98 7.78
N GLU A 47 -6.20 6.17 8.85
CA GLU A 47 -5.79 7.50 9.34
C GLU A 47 -4.93 8.25 8.32
N ALA A 48 -3.92 7.58 7.75
CA ALA A 48 -3.09 8.18 6.71
C ALA A 48 -3.91 8.56 5.46
N GLN A 49 -4.82 7.69 5.03
CA GLN A 49 -5.71 7.95 3.89
C GLN A 49 -6.64 9.13 4.16
N ALA A 50 -7.30 9.18 5.32
CA ALA A 50 -8.16 10.30 5.70
C ALA A 50 -7.40 11.63 5.67
N CYS A 51 -6.19 11.66 6.23
CA CYS A 51 -5.32 12.85 6.20
C CYS A 51 -5.00 13.29 4.77
N ILE A 52 -4.58 12.35 3.91
CA ILE A 52 -4.22 12.63 2.51
C ILE A 52 -5.41 13.17 1.73
N GLU A 53 -6.62 12.64 1.99
CA GLU A 53 -7.84 13.10 1.32
C GLU A 53 -8.24 14.53 1.71
N GLU A 54 -7.95 14.94 2.95
CA GLU A 54 -8.28 16.27 3.44
C GLU A 54 -7.20 17.33 3.14
N LEU A 55 -5.93 16.99 3.34
CA LEU A 55 -4.81 17.95 3.34
C LEU A 55 -3.84 17.78 2.16
N GLY A 56 -3.98 16.68 1.42
CA GLY A 56 -3.08 16.31 0.33
C GLY A 56 -1.87 15.50 0.79
N PHE A 57 -1.31 14.74 -0.15
CA PHE A 57 -0.27 13.73 0.15
C PHE A 57 1.00 14.30 0.81
N TRP A 58 1.39 15.53 0.44
CA TRP A 58 2.63 16.15 0.90
C TRP A 58 2.47 17.00 2.16
N ALA A 59 1.28 17.03 2.78
CA ALA A 59 1.11 17.67 4.07
C ALA A 59 1.99 16.96 5.13
N PRO A 60 2.76 17.68 5.95
CA PRO A 60 3.71 17.08 6.90
C PRO A 60 3.10 16.02 7.81
N ASP A 61 1.89 16.28 8.32
CA ASP A 61 1.18 15.35 9.20
C ASP A 61 0.74 14.07 8.47
N CYS A 62 0.38 14.18 7.18
CA CYS A 62 -0.02 13.04 6.37
C CYS A 62 1.17 12.20 5.94
N VAL A 63 2.33 12.83 5.70
CA VAL A 63 3.60 12.13 5.50
C VAL A 63 3.94 11.32 6.75
N LYS A 64 3.86 11.94 7.94
CA LYS A 64 4.12 11.25 9.21
C LYS A 64 3.16 10.08 9.47
N ALA A 65 1.86 10.27 9.23
CA ALA A 65 0.87 9.19 9.35
C ALA A 65 1.17 8.04 8.38
N THR A 66 1.59 8.38 7.16
CA THR A 66 1.99 7.42 6.14
C THR A 66 3.25 6.66 6.53
N GLU A 67 4.25 7.31 7.13
CA GLU A 67 5.46 6.67 7.65
C GLU A 67 5.12 5.66 8.77
N LEU A 68 4.24 6.04 9.70
CA LEU A 68 3.81 5.15 10.79
C LEU A 68 3.14 3.88 10.25
N PHE A 69 2.28 4.03 9.24
CA PHE A 69 1.66 2.90 8.55
C PHE A 69 2.72 1.97 7.91
N HIS A 70 3.67 2.53 7.15
CA HIS A 70 4.72 1.72 6.51
C HIS A 70 5.66 1.06 7.52
N MET A 71 5.95 1.70 8.65
CA MET A 71 6.72 1.12 9.75
C MET A 71 5.99 -0.07 10.38
N CYS A 72 4.68 0.04 10.59
CA CYS A 72 3.89 -1.10 11.06
C CYS A 72 3.95 -2.27 10.05
N GLN A 73 3.77 -1.98 8.75
CA GLN A 73 3.85 -3.02 7.72
C GLN A 73 5.23 -3.68 7.66
N SER A 74 6.31 -2.90 7.75
CA SER A 74 7.66 -3.45 7.65
C SER A 74 7.96 -4.41 8.79
N VAL A 75 7.55 -4.08 10.03
CA VAL A 75 7.72 -4.96 11.19
C VAL A 75 6.95 -6.27 11.02
N GLN A 76 5.68 -6.19 10.62
CA GLN A 76 4.82 -7.37 10.47
C GLN A 76 5.20 -8.26 9.28
N LEU A 77 5.68 -7.67 8.18
CA LEU A 77 6.19 -8.44 7.06
C LEU A 77 7.54 -9.08 7.39
N THR A 78 8.39 -8.39 8.14
CA THR A 78 9.70 -8.93 8.57
C THR A 78 9.52 -10.13 9.50
N SER A 79 8.55 -10.08 10.43
CA SER A 79 8.26 -11.22 11.31
C SER A 79 7.70 -12.43 10.55
N ALA A 80 7.09 -12.22 9.39
CA ALA A 80 6.58 -13.27 8.52
C ALA A 80 7.62 -13.86 7.56
N LEU A 81 8.81 -13.25 7.43
CA LEU A 81 9.87 -13.80 6.59
C LEU A 81 10.40 -15.10 7.20
N PRO A 82 10.64 -16.15 6.39
CA PRO A 82 11.29 -17.35 6.87
C PRO A 82 12.67 -16.95 7.40
N GLN A 83 12.92 -17.21 8.68
CA GLN A 83 14.27 -17.03 9.22
C GLN A 83 15.18 -17.94 8.42
N LYS A 84 16.16 -17.38 7.70
CA LYS A 84 17.25 -18.17 7.14
C LYS A 84 17.78 -19.00 8.29
N LYS A 85 17.67 -20.34 8.21
CA LYS A 85 18.46 -21.21 9.06
C LYS A 85 19.89 -20.71 8.88
N ALA A 86 20.49 -20.18 9.94
CA ALA A 86 21.91 -19.93 9.97
C ALA A 86 22.55 -21.31 9.76
N GLU A 87 23.03 -21.55 8.55
CA GLU A 87 23.96 -22.66 8.31
C GLU A 87 25.18 -22.35 9.17
N SER A 88 25.43 -23.27 10.11
CA SER A 88 26.48 -23.23 11.13
C SER A 88 27.88 -23.16 10.54
#